data_AF-A0A5C9C439-F1
#
_entry.id   AF-A0A5C9C439-F1
#
_cell.length_a   1.000
_cell.length_b   1.000
_cell.length_c   1.000
_cell.angle_alpha   90.00
_cell.angle_beta   90.00
_cell.angle_gamma   90.00
#
_symmetry.space_group_name_H-M   'P 1'
#
loop_
_entity.id
_entity.type
_entity.pdbx_description
1 polymer ?
#
loop_
_entity_poly.entity_id
_entity_poly.type
_entity_poly.pdbx_seq_one_letter_code
_entity_poly.pdbx_strand_id
1 'polypeptide(L)'
;MISHEMGLGEIEVLEAERLLAIEQKNNEAELATQERLLEIRPADDDTRFSLAFKYSELNRDELAAYHYSRILPKNRKPVTWNNLGVALAKLGMPIKAVEAYREAEQQGETLAMSNLAYKLLEDGFVPEARKTLDAAMAIKDHHKNVEKALGAINDAVEAEQKIETEAFAKASPIHEYYRQFGRALSKPDAINLAGRWRAPKCALELHVKDGSIAALGTYEVKTIGSGLINALGFGKNQTASAPADSMQYELKYHGTIRGRVITGSIIDRPVGSTAGAATSLLASVDSGSPFLMWIADSGDELHVCENFGTSAPTLYSLTRE
;
A
#
# COMPACT_ATOMS: atom_id res chain seq x y z
N MET A 1 34.77 35.17 -48.47
CA MET A 1 34.79 36.37 -47.62
C MET A 1 33.39 36.84 -47.25
N ILE A 2 32.45 36.95 -48.19
CA ILE A 2 31.07 37.41 -47.94
C ILE A 2 30.27 36.52 -46.96
N SER A 3 30.53 35.20 -46.92
CA SER A 3 29.81 34.28 -45.99
C SER A 3 30.19 34.44 -44.51
N HIS A 4 31.38 34.98 -44.21
CA HIS A 4 31.84 35.10 -42.83
C HIS A 4 31.35 36.41 -42.18
N GLU A 5 31.28 37.51 -42.95
CA GLU A 5 30.72 38.79 -42.49
C GLU A 5 29.20 38.74 -42.32
N MET A 6 28.48 38.03 -43.21
CA MET A 6 27.03 37.85 -43.05
C MET A 6 26.67 37.02 -41.80
N GLY A 7 27.49 36.03 -41.45
CA GLY A 7 27.29 35.23 -40.24
C GLY A 7 27.53 36.01 -38.95
N LEU A 8 28.44 37.00 -38.95
CA LEU A 8 28.68 37.85 -37.78
C LEU A 8 27.50 38.79 -37.52
N GLY A 9 26.92 39.39 -38.58
CA GLY A 9 25.74 40.23 -38.44
C GLY A 9 24.49 39.46 -37.97
N GLU A 10 24.30 38.23 -38.45
CA GLU A 10 23.20 37.37 -37.98
C GLU A 10 23.35 37.03 -36.49
N ILE A 11 24.57 36.73 -36.02
CA ILE A 11 24.83 36.44 -34.59
C ILE A 11 24.46 37.64 -33.73
N GLU A 12 24.89 38.86 -34.08
CA GLU A 12 24.59 40.07 -33.31
C GLU A 12 23.08 40.33 -33.21
N VAL A 13 22.34 40.13 -34.30
CA VAL A 13 20.87 40.25 -34.31
C VAL A 13 20.23 39.18 -33.42
N LEU A 14 20.66 37.92 -33.53
CA LEU A 14 20.13 36.82 -32.72
C LEU A 14 20.42 37.02 -31.22
N GLU A 15 21.59 37.55 -30.86
CA GLU A 15 21.93 37.87 -29.48
C GLU A 15 21.08 39.02 -28.93
N ALA A 16 20.85 40.09 -29.71
CA ALA A 16 19.97 41.18 -29.33
C ALA A 16 18.51 40.71 -29.17
N GLU A 17 17.99 39.93 -30.13
CA GLU A 17 16.64 39.36 -30.08
C GLU A 17 16.49 38.38 -28.90
N ARG A 18 17.51 37.58 -28.58
CA ARG A 18 17.50 36.72 -27.38
C ARG A 18 17.33 37.56 -26.11
N LEU A 19 18.10 38.63 -25.95
CA LEU A 19 18.01 39.50 -24.77
C LEU A 19 16.63 40.17 -24.67
N LEU A 20 16.09 40.64 -25.80
CA LEU A 20 14.75 41.21 -25.85
C LEU A 20 13.68 40.17 -25.48
N ALA A 21 13.81 38.93 -25.97
CA ALA A 21 12.90 37.83 -25.66
C ALA A 21 12.94 37.47 -24.17
N ILE A 22 14.11 37.46 -23.53
CA ILE A 22 14.26 37.22 -22.09
C ILE A 22 13.51 38.30 -21.29
N GLU A 23 13.72 39.59 -21.62
CA GLU A 23 13.06 40.71 -20.93
C GLU A 23 11.54 40.65 -21.10
N GLN A 24 11.07 40.31 -22.31
CA GLN A 24 9.64 40.15 -22.60
C GLN A 24 9.06 38.84 -22.06
N LYS A 25 9.88 37.95 -21.48
CA LYS A 25 9.51 36.59 -21.08
C LYS A 25 8.89 35.78 -22.24
N ASN A 26 9.31 36.06 -23.47
CA ASN A 26 8.89 35.36 -24.67
C ASN A 26 9.74 34.09 -24.83
N ASN A 27 9.29 33.01 -24.20
CA ASN A 27 10.01 31.74 -24.18
C ASN A 27 10.28 31.18 -25.59
N GLU A 28 9.33 31.28 -26.54
CA GLU A 28 9.54 30.68 -27.87
C GLU A 28 10.61 31.41 -28.68
N ALA A 29 10.62 32.75 -28.63
CA ALA A 29 11.67 33.54 -29.27
C ALA A 29 13.05 33.31 -28.60
N GLU A 30 13.08 33.20 -27.28
CA GLU A 30 14.30 32.89 -26.52
C GLU A 30 14.88 31.51 -26.90
N LEU A 31 14.02 30.50 -27.07
CA LEU A 31 14.44 29.16 -27.47
C LEU A 31 14.90 29.14 -28.94
N ALA A 32 14.12 29.73 -29.86
CA ALA A 32 14.41 29.73 -31.28
C ALA A 32 15.73 30.46 -31.62
N THR A 33 15.97 31.61 -30.97
CA THR A 33 17.22 32.35 -31.14
C THR A 33 18.43 31.55 -30.64
N GLN A 34 18.32 30.88 -29.48
CA GLN A 34 19.39 30.02 -28.96
C GLN A 34 19.63 28.77 -29.82
N GLU A 35 18.58 28.12 -30.35
CA GLU A 35 18.73 27.01 -31.28
C GLU A 35 19.49 27.43 -32.54
N ARG A 36 19.12 28.58 -33.13
CA ARG A 36 19.82 29.12 -34.30
C ARG A 36 21.27 29.52 -33.99
N LEU A 37 21.52 30.12 -32.83
CA LEU A 37 22.88 30.44 -32.38
C LEU A 37 23.74 29.17 -32.24
N LEU A 38 23.18 28.06 -31.75
CA LEU A 38 23.89 26.77 -31.65
C LEU A 38 24.04 26.05 -32.99
N GLU A 39 23.23 26.36 -33.99
CA GLU A 39 23.46 25.92 -35.37
C GLU A 39 24.71 26.61 -35.96
N ILE A 40 24.87 27.92 -35.71
CA ILE A 40 26.01 28.71 -36.19
C ILE A 40 27.28 28.43 -35.35
N ARG A 41 27.14 28.31 -34.03
CA ARG A 41 28.22 28.11 -33.04
C ARG A 41 28.00 26.81 -32.25
N PRO A 42 28.16 25.62 -32.86
CA PRO A 42 27.81 24.34 -32.23
C PRO A 42 28.66 23.97 -31.01
N ALA A 43 29.85 24.58 -30.86
CA ALA A 43 30.76 24.35 -29.74
C ALA A 43 30.53 25.27 -28.53
N ASP A 44 29.51 26.14 -28.57
CA ASP A 44 29.16 27.00 -27.43
C ASP A 44 28.39 26.21 -26.37
N ASP A 45 29.13 25.58 -25.46
CA ASP A 45 28.59 24.75 -24.38
C ASP A 45 27.80 25.58 -23.35
N ASP A 46 28.13 26.86 -23.14
CA ASP A 46 27.42 27.73 -22.19
C ASP A 46 26.02 28.06 -22.72
N THR A 47 25.91 28.46 -24.00
CA THR A 47 24.60 28.65 -24.65
C THR A 47 23.82 27.34 -24.70
N ARG A 48 24.49 26.20 -24.96
CA ARG A 48 23.84 24.88 -24.95
C ARG A 48 23.29 24.51 -23.59
N PHE A 49 24.03 24.80 -22.51
CA PHE A 49 23.56 24.59 -21.14
C PHE A 49 22.35 25.48 -20.81
N SER A 50 22.41 26.79 -21.13
CA SER A 50 21.30 27.72 -20.91
C SER A 50 20.04 27.28 -21.65
N LEU A 51 20.16 26.85 -22.91
CA LEU A 51 19.04 26.34 -23.69
C LEU A 51 18.45 25.07 -23.07
N ALA A 52 19.29 24.10 -22.70
CA ALA A 52 18.85 22.88 -22.03
C ALA A 52 18.13 23.15 -20.70
N PHE A 53 18.66 24.10 -19.92
CA PHE A 53 18.05 24.55 -18.68
C PHE A 53 16.67 25.17 -18.91
N LYS A 54 16.55 26.07 -19.89
CA LYS A 54 15.27 26.66 -20.27
C LYS A 54 14.26 25.61 -20.71
N TYR A 55 14.68 24.61 -21.49
CA TYR A 55 13.81 23.47 -21.84
C TYR A 55 13.34 22.71 -20.59
N SER A 56 14.22 22.48 -19.61
CA SER A 56 13.87 21.83 -18.35
C SER A 56 12.86 22.66 -17.52
N GLU A 57 13.01 23.98 -17.45
CA GLU A 57 12.05 24.87 -16.75
C GLU A 57 10.65 24.80 -17.37
N LEU A 58 10.60 24.59 -18.69
CA LEU A 58 9.37 24.45 -19.46
C LEU A 58 8.83 23.01 -19.52
N ASN A 59 9.43 22.08 -18.79
CA ASN A 59 9.10 20.64 -18.82
C ASN A 59 9.13 20.03 -20.23
N ARG A 60 10.04 20.51 -21.09
CA ARG A 60 10.35 19.93 -22.40
C ARG A 60 11.55 18.99 -22.23
N ASP A 61 11.37 17.92 -21.46
CA ASP A 61 12.45 17.10 -20.93
C ASP A 61 13.26 16.37 -22.03
N GLU A 62 12.63 16.02 -23.15
CA GLU A 62 13.31 15.44 -24.32
C GLU A 62 14.36 16.39 -24.90
N LEU A 63 13.99 17.67 -25.07
CA LEU A 63 14.90 18.69 -25.60
C LEU A 63 15.97 19.05 -24.56
N ALA A 64 15.61 19.14 -23.28
CA ALA A 64 16.57 19.34 -22.20
C ALA A 64 17.64 18.24 -22.20
N ALA A 65 17.22 16.96 -22.18
CA ALA A 65 18.13 15.82 -22.23
C ALA A 65 18.99 15.83 -23.51
N TYR A 66 18.39 16.14 -24.66
CA TYR A 66 19.09 16.26 -25.93
C TYR A 66 20.24 17.29 -25.85
N HIS A 67 19.97 18.52 -25.41
CA HIS A 67 21.00 19.55 -25.35
C HIS A 67 22.05 19.29 -24.26
N TYR A 68 21.66 18.85 -23.06
CA TYR A 68 22.63 18.48 -22.02
C TYR A 68 23.55 17.34 -22.47
N SER A 69 23.00 16.32 -23.14
CA SER A 69 23.78 15.17 -23.62
C SER A 69 24.78 15.53 -24.74
N ARG A 70 24.57 16.65 -25.44
CA ARG A 70 25.47 17.13 -26.50
C ARG A 70 26.64 17.98 -26.00
N ILE A 71 26.61 18.43 -24.74
CA ILE A 71 27.81 18.95 -24.08
C ILE A 71 28.76 17.76 -23.88
N LEU A 72 30.00 17.87 -24.34
CA LEU A 72 30.98 16.78 -24.24
C LEU A 72 31.18 16.39 -22.77
N PRO A 73 31.27 15.09 -22.40
CA PRO A 73 31.42 14.67 -21.01
C PRO A 73 32.52 15.40 -20.23
N LYS A 74 33.69 15.62 -20.86
CA LYS A 74 34.83 16.35 -20.28
C LYS A 74 34.55 17.84 -19.98
N ASN A 75 33.54 18.43 -20.60
CA ASN A 75 33.14 19.82 -20.44
C ASN A 75 31.91 19.96 -19.51
N ARG A 76 31.24 18.85 -19.15
CA ARG A 76 30.06 18.88 -18.27
C ARG A 76 30.50 19.21 -16.85
N LYS A 77 29.93 20.28 -16.31
CA LYS A 77 30.04 20.63 -14.89
C LYS A 77 29.17 19.66 -14.05
N PRO A 78 29.38 19.57 -12.73
CA PRO A 78 28.58 18.68 -11.87
C PRO A 78 27.07 18.97 -11.97
N VAL A 79 26.70 20.26 -12.05
CA VAL A 79 25.31 20.71 -12.26
C VAL A 79 24.72 20.26 -13.61
N THR A 80 25.55 20.17 -14.66
CA THR A 80 25.12 19.68 -15.99
C THR A 80 24.76 18.20 -15.92
N TRP A 81 25.57 17.40 -15.21
CA TRP A 81 25.30 15.99 -14.97
C TRP A 81 24.05 15.80 -14.12
N ASN A 82 23.87 16.58 -13.05
CA ASN A 82 22.64 16.57 -12.25
C ASN A 82 21.40 16.83 -13.11
N ASN A 83 21.39 17.91 -13.90
CA ASN A 83 20.23 18.29 -14.68
C ASN A 83 19.94 17.30 -15.82
N LEU A 84 20.98 16.71 -16.42
CA LEU A 84 20.83 15.60 -17.35
C LEU A 84 20.16 14.39 -16.67
N GLY A 85 20.61 14.04 -15.45
CA GLY A 85 20.00 12.97 -14.65
C GLY A 85 18.52 13.22 -14.36
N VAL A 86 18.15 14.47 -14.02
CA VAL A 86 16.75 14.86 -13.80
C VAL A 86 15.91 14.70 -15.06
N ALA A 87 16.38 15.23 -16.20
CA ALA A 87 15.67 15.11 -17.46
C ALA A 87 15.50 13.64 -17.87
N LEU A 88 16.56 12.82 -17.77
CA LEU A 88 16.50 11.39 -18.08
C LEU A 88 15.55 10.61 -17.15
N ALA A 89 15.50 10.96 -15.87
CA ALA A 89 14.58 10.33 -14.91
C ALA A 89 13.12 10.61 -15.29
N LYS A 90 12.80 11.84 -15.67
CA LYS A 90 11.45 12.22 -16.13
C LYS A 90 11.05 11.52 -17.43
N LEU A 91 12.00 11.20 -18.29
CA LEU A 91 11.80 10.40 -19.50
C LEU A 91 11.70 8.89 -19.24
N GLY A 92 11.70 8.44 -17.98
CA GLY A 92 11.64 7.02 -17.65
C GLY A 92 12.89 6.24 -18.04
N MET A 93 14.06 6.89 -18.06
CA MET A 93 15.37 6.24 -18.32
C MET A 93 16.20 6.13 -17.02
N PRO A 94 15.78 5.30 -16.04
CA PRO A 94 16.37 5.29 -14.70
C PRO A 94 17.86 4.90 -14.70
N ILE A 95 18.28 3.97 -15.57
CA ILE A 95 19.69 3.54 -15.68
C ILE A 95 20.58 4.74 -16.03
N LYS A 96 20.25 5.47 -17.10
CA LYS A 96 21.03 6.63 -17.54
C LYS A 96 20.94 7.80 -16.56
N ALA A 97 19.81 7.95 -15.86
CA ALA A 97 19.65 8.96 -14.83
C ALA A 97 20.60 8.70 -13.65
N VAL A 98 20.66 7.45 -13.18
CA VAL A 98 21.60 7.03 -12.11
C VAL A 98 23.05 7.22 -12.56
N GLU A 99 23.42 6.83 -13.78
CA GLU A 99 24.76 7.09 -14.34
C GLU A 99 25.11 8.58 -14.29
N ALA A 100 24.21 9.46 -14.74
CA ALA A 100 24.43 10.90 -14.71
C ALA A 100 24.55 11.45 -13.28
N TYR A 101 23.74 10.98 -12.34
CA TYR A 101 23.88 11.39 -10.93
C TYR A 101 25.17 10.90 -10.31
N ARG A 102 25.67 9.70 -10.67
CA ARG A 102 26.97 9.18 -10.21
C ARG A 102 28.13 10.03 -10.74
N GLU A 103 28.08 10.44 -12.00
CA GLU A 103 29.07 11.37 -12.57
C GLU A 103 29.06 12.74 -11.85
N ALA A 104 27.88 13.22 -11.44
CA ALA A 104 27.76 14.44 -10.64
C ALA A 104 28.28 14.25 -9.20
N GLU A 105 27.97 13.11 -8.56
CA GLU A 105 28.46 12.71 -7.24
C GLU A 105 29.99 12.65 -7.20
N GLN A 106 30.63 12.05 -8.21
CA GLN A 106 32.10 11.97 -8.30
C GLN A 106 32.77 13.35 -8.31
N GLN A 107 32.04 14.39 -8.70
CA GLN A 107 32.50 15.77 -8.71
C GLN A 107 31.97 16.61 -7.52
N GLY A 108 31.34 15.97 -6.53
CA GLY A 108 30.90 16.60 -5.28
C GLY A 108 29.54 17.32 -5.35
N GLU A 109 28.71 17.06 -6.36
CA GLU A 109 27.38 17.69 -6.45
C GLU A 109 26.37 17.06 -5.50
N THR A 110 26.26 17.65 -4.32
CA THR A 110 25.38 17.16 -3.25
C THR A 110 23.89 17.16 -3.59
N LEU A 111 23.43 18.03 -4.51
CA LEU A 111 22.05 17.95 -4.99
C LEU A 111 21.80 16.65 -5.77
N ALA A 112 22.74 16.25 -6.64
CA ALA A 112 22.67 15.00 -7.38
C ALA A 112 22.75 13.79 -6.46
N MET A 113 23.58 13.85 -5.42
CA MET A 113 23.65 12.82 -4.39
C MET A 113 22.29 12.61 -3.70
N SER A 114 21.56 13.70 -3.41
CA SER A 114 20.19 13.59 -2.87
C SER A 114 19.20 12.99 -3.87
N ASN A 115 19.28 13.34 -5.16
CA ASN A 115 18.42 12.77 -6.20
C ASN A 115 18.70 11.27 -6.41
N LEU A 116 19.97 10.89 -6.39
CA LEU A 116 20.41 9.50 -6.46
C LEU A 116 19.90 8.70 -5.26
N ALA A 117 19.99 9.26 -4.04
CA ALA A 117 19.50 8.60 -2.84
C ALA A 117 18.00 8.33 -2.90
N TYR A 118 17.19 9.25 -3.44
CA TYR A 118 15.76 8.98 -3.66
C TYR A 118 15.53 7.82 -4.63
N LYS A 119 16.31 7.73 -5.72
CA LYS A 119 16.20 6.60 -6.66
C LYS A 119 16.61 5.27 -6.05
N LEU A 120 17.67 5.27 -5.25
CA LEU A 120 18.08 4.08 -4.51
C LEU A 120 17.04 3.69 -3.47
N LEU A 121 16.41 4.66 -2.79
CA LEU A 121 15.35 4.42 -1.81
C LEU A 121 14.08 3.83 -2.46
N GLU A 122 13.65 4.38 -3.61
CA GLU A 122 12.49 3.88 -4.37
C GLU A 122 12.63 2.38 -4.71
N ASP A 123 13.84 1.91 -4.99
CA ASP A 123 14.13 0.52 -5.33
C ASP A 123 14.62 -0.33 -4.13
N GLY A 124 14.54 0.20 -2.89
CA GLY A 124 14.87 -0.53 -1.66
C GLY A 124 16.37 -0.64 -1.33
N PHE A 125 17.25 0.02 -2.07
CA PHE A 125 18.70 0.08 -1.80
C PHE A 125 19.05 1.06 -0.66
N VAL A 126 18.38 0.91 0.49
CA VAL A 126 18.51 1.80 1.66
C VAL A 126 19.96 1.97 2.16
N PRO A 127 20.78 0.92 2.29
CA PRO A 127 22.17 1.09 2.75
C PRO A 127 23.00 1.95 1.80
N GLU A 128 22.75 1.83 0.49
CA GLU A 128 23.48 2.57 -0.53
C GLU A 128 23.01 4.02 -0.59
N ALA A 129 21.69 4.25 -0.51
CA ALA A 129 21.11 5.58 -0.39
C ALA A 129 21.69 6.34 0.83
N ARG A 130 21.75 5.68 1.99
CA ARG A 130 22.31 6.27 3.22
C ARG A 130 23.79 6.59 3.07
N LYS A 131 24.59 5.66 2.52
CA LYS A 131 26.02 5.88 2.28
C LYS A 131 26.26 7.09 1.38
N THR A 132 25.47 7.24 0.31
CA THR A 132 25.52 8.41 -0.57
C THR A 132 25.22 9.70 0.21
N LEU A 133 24.17 9.72 1.03
CA LEU A 133 23.81 10.92 1.80
C LEU A 133 24.81 11.24 2.91
N ASP A 134 25.38 10.25 3.58
CA ASP A 134 26.42 10.45 4.60
C ASP A 134 27.66 11.10 3.97
N ALA A 135 28.05 10.67 2.76
CA ALA A 135 29.12 11.30 2.00
C ALA A 135 28.77 12.75 1.62
N ALA A 136 27.51 13.03 1.26
CA ALA A 136 27.06 14.38 0.95
C ALA A 136 27.07 15.30 2.19
N MET A 137 26.66 14.81 3.36
CA MET A 137 26.67 15.55 4.62
C MET A 137 28.08 15.96 5.07
N ALA A 138 29.11 15.21 4.67
CA ALA A 138 30.50 15.55 4.96
C ALA A 138 31.02 16.76 4.14
N ILE A 139 30.27 17.21 3.13
CA ILE A 139 30.61 18.40 2.33
C ILE A 139 30.05 19.65 3.03
N LYS A 140 30.94 20.63 3.28
CA LYS A 140 30.66 21.81 4.10
C LYS A 140 29.40 22.59 3.67
N ASP A 141 29.23 22.78 2.37
CA ASP A 141 28.14 23.56 1.79
C ASP A 141 27.16 22.64 1.03
N HIS A 142 26.82 21.50 1.63
CA HIS A 142 25.90 20.55 1.01
C HIS A 142 24.50 21.13 0.81
N HIS A 143 23.83 20.66 -0.23
CA HIS A 143 22.50 21.13 -0.59
C HIS A 143 21.47 20.69 0.47
N LYS A 144 20.55 21.58 0.84
CA LYS A 144 19.46 21.34 1.83
C LYS A 144 18.59 20.10 1.56
N ASN A 145 18.60 19.55 0.34
CA ASN A 145 17.85 18.35 0.01
C ASN A 145 18.51 17.07 0.54
N VAL A 146 19.79 17.11 0.91
CA VAL A 146 20.48 15.98 1.54
C VAL A 146 19.81 15.61 2.86
N GLU A 147 19.57 16.60 3.73
CA GLU A 147 18.87 16.40 5.00
C GLU A 147 17.43 15.89 4.80
N LYS A 148 16.72 16.43 3.79
CA LYS A 148 15.37 15.96 3.44
C LYS A 148 15.37 14.49 3.00
N ALA A 149 16.34 14.11 2.17
CA ALA A 149 16.46 12.73 1.72
C ALA A 149 16.81 11.78 2.88
N LEU A 150 17.61 12.21 3.86
CA LEU A 150 17.88 11.43 5.07
C LEU A 150 16.62 11.22 5.91
N GLY A 151 15.80 12.27 6.06
CA GLY A 151 14.49 12.17 6.70
C GLY A 151 13.59 11.16 5.99
N ALA A 152 13.50 11.25 4.65
CA ALA A 152 12.71 10.33 3.85
C ALA A 152 13.14 8.86 4.00
N ILE A 153 14.43 8.57 4.14
CA ILE A 153 14.90 7.20 4.44
C ILE A 153 14.36 6.72 5.79
N ASN A 154 14.44 7.55 6.83
CA ASN A 154 13.97 7.16 8.16
C ASN A 154 12.45 6.95 8.17
N ASP A 155 11.71 7.85 7.54
CA ASP A 155 10.24 7.75 7.41
C ASP A 155 9.83 6.47 6.66
N ALA A 156 10.53 6.12 5.59
CA ALA A 156 10.27 4.90 4.82
C ALA A 156 10.52 3.64 5.64
N VAL A 157 11.65 3.57 6.36
CA VAL A 157 11.99 2.43 7.23
C VAL A 157 10.98 2.27 8.37
N GLU A 158 10.58 3.38 9.01
CA GLU A 158 9.56 3.35 10.06
C GLU A 158 8.19 2.91 9.53
N ALA A 159 7.80 3.40 8.35
CA ALA A 159 6.55 3.01 7.70
C ALA A 159 6.51 1.51 7.40
N GLU A 160 7.59 0.93 6.86
CA GLU A 160 7.68 -0.51 6.62
C GLU A 160 7.62 -1.32 7.90
N GLN A 161 8.37 -0.92 8.95
CA GLN A 161 8.34 -1.61 10.23
C GLN A 161 6.94 -1.59 10.86
N LYS A 162 6.19 -0.49 10.68
CA LYS A 162 4.80 -0.39 11.14
C LYS A 162 3.89 -1.35 10.38
N ILE A 163 3.99 -1.40 9.04
CA ILE A 163 3.22 -2.34 8.21
C ILE A 163 3.50 -3.78 8.63
N GLU A 164 4.78 -4.12 8.81
CA GLU A 164 5.19 -5.45 9.28
C GLU A 164 4.57 -5.78 10.65
N THR A 165 4.72 -4.88 11.62
CA THR A 165 4.21 -5.07 12.98
C THR A 165 2.71 -5.31 12.97
N GLU A 166 1.96 -4.52 12.22
CA GLU A 166 0.51 -4.67 12.10
C GLU A 166 0.11 -5.97 11.39
N ALA A 167 0.82 -6.35 10.32
CA ALA A 167 0.58 -7.60 9.60
C ALA A 167 0.86 -8.82 10.49
N PHE A 168 1.96 -8.81 11.24
CA PHE A 168 2.34 -9.92 12.11
C PHE A 168 1.46 -9.99 13.36
N ALA A 169 1.03 -8.85 13.90
CA ALA A 169 0.05 -8.83 14.99
C ALA A 169 -1.28 -9.50 14.57
N LYS A 170 -1.74 -9.28 13.34
CA LYS A 170 -2.92 -9.96 12.77
C LYS A 170 -2.68 -11.44 12.51
N ALA A 171 -1.51 -11.81 12.01
CA ALA A 171 -1.17 -13.18 11.66
C ALA A 171 -0.91 -14.08 12.89
N SER A 172 -0.32 -13.53 13.95
CA SER A 172 0.11 -14.25 15.16
C SER A 172 -0.98 -15.15 15.79
N PRO A 173 -2.19 -14.65 16.12
CA PRO A 173 -3.23 -15.50 16.72
C PRO A 173 -3.71 -16.62 15.78
N ILE A 174 -3.74 -16.36 14.46
CA ILE A 174 -4.20 -17.35 13.47
C ILE A 174 -3.18 -18.45 13.28
N HIS A 175 -1.91 -18.07 13.20
CA HIS A 175 -0.80 -18.99 13.17
C HIS A 175 -0.78 -19.90 14.41
N GLU A 176 -0.94 -19.34 15.61
CA GLU A 176 -0.99 -20.13 16.85
C GLU A 176 -2.21 -21.05 16.89
N TYR A 177 -3.36 -20.58 16.41
CA TYR A 177 -4.55 -21.41 16.28
C TYR A 177 -4.30 -22.66 15.43
N TYR A 178 -3.72 -22.51 14.23
CA TYR A 178 -3.38 -23.65 13.38
C TYR A 178 -2.34 -24.58 14.00
N ARG A 179 -1.40 -24.03 14.77
CA ARG A 179 -0.43 -24.84 15.53
C ARG A 179 -1.13 -25.73 16.55
N GLN A 180 -2.08 -25.19 17.32
CA GLN A 180 -2.86 -25.96 18.28
C GLN A 180 -3.79 -26.97 17.60
N PHE A 181 -4.45 -26.55 16.52
CA PHE A 181 -5.28 -27.42 15.70
C PHE A 181 -4.49 -28.63 15.17
N GLY A 182 -3.29 -28.41 14.62
CA GLY A 182 -2.41 -29.47 14.16
C GLY A 182 -1.95 -30.42 15.28
N ARG A 183 -1.62 -29.89 16.47
CA ARG A 183 -1.32 -30.72 17.65
C ARG A 183 -2.52 -31.59 18.03
N ALA A 184 -3.72 -31.02 18.05
CA ALA A 184 -4.95 -31.73 18.40
C ALA A 184 -5.32 -32.82 17.37
N LEU A 185 -5.10 -32.57 16.08
CA LEU A 185 -5.35 -33.54 15.00
C LEU A 185 -4.55 -34.84 15.18
N SER A 186 -3.36 -34.77 15.79
CA SER A 186 -2.49 -35.94 16.04
C SER A 186 -2.86 -36.74 17.29
N LYS A 187 -3.77 -36.25 18.12
CA LYS A 187 -4.16 -36.90 19.39
C LYS A 187 -5.35 -37.82 19.19
N PRO A 188 -5.48 -38.91 19.97
CA PRO A 188 -6.61 -39.83 19.86
C PRO A 188 -7.93 -39.24 20.36
N ASP A 189 -9.01 -39.67 19.71
CA ASP A 189 -10.42 -39.32 19.93
C ASP A 189 -10.97 -40.04 21.18
N ALA A 190 -10.51 -39.62 22.37
CA ALA A 190 -10.86 -40.26 23.65
C ALA A 190 -11.58 -39.34 24.65
N ILE A 191 -12.15 -38.22 24.19
CA ILE A 191 -12.81 -37.22 25.04
C ILE A 191 -14.33 -37.27 24.85
N ASN A 192 -15.09 -37.40 25.94
CA ASN A 192 -16.54 -37.29 25.89
C ASN A 192 -16.96 -35.82 25.80
N LEU A 193 -17.49 -35.40 24.65
CA LEU A 193 -17.92 -34.02 24.42
C LEU A 193 -19.40 -33.78 24.74
N ALA A 194 -20.22 -34.82 24.86
CA ALA A 194 -21.65 -34.66 25.02
C ALA A 194 -22.00 -33.92 26.32
N GLY A 195 -23.04 -33.08 26.25
CA GLY A 195 -23.54 -32.30 27.38
C GLY A 195 -23.65 -30.81 27.06
N ARG A 196 -23.72 -30.00 28.12
CA ARG A 196 -24.00 -28.58 28.03
C ARG A 196 -22.72 -27.75 27.93
N TRP A 197 -22.73 -26.80 26.99
CA TRP A 197 -21.60 -25.92 26.69
C TRP A 197 -22.04 -24.46 26.65
N ARG A 198 -21.16 -23.56 27.07
CA ARG A 198 -21.32 -22.11 26.96
C ARG A 198 -20.68 -21.62 25.67
N ALA A 199 -21.48 -21.10 24.75
CA ALA A 199 -21.02 -20.27 23.64
C ALA A 199 -21.09 -18.77 23.97
N PRO A 200 -20.41 -17.90 23.21
CA PRO A 200 -20.51 -16.45 23.40
C PRO A 200 -21.95 -15.91 23.37
N LYS A 201 -22.85 -16.54 22.60
CA LYS A 201 -24.23 -16.10 22.39
C LYS A 201 -25.26 -16.84 23.27
N CYS A 202 -25.07 -18.12 23.55
CA CYS A 202 -26.06 -18.96 24.25
C CYS A 202 -25.45 -20.23 24.86
N ALA A 203 -26.28 -20.95 25.63
CA ALA A 203 -25.98 -22.35 25.98
C ALA A 203 -26.22 -23.21 24.74
N LEU A 204 -25.37 -24.22 24.57
CA LEU A 204 -25.49 -25.24 23.56
C LEU A 204 -25.66 -26.59 24.25
N GLU A 205 -26.64 -27.37 23.80
CA GLU A 205 -26.69 -28.80 24.09
C GLU A 205 -25.93 -29.54 22.98
N LEU A 206 -24.82 -30.19 23.32
CA LEU A 206 -23.94 -30.91 22.39
C LEU A 206 -24.21 -32.41 22.44
N HIS A 207 -24.54 -32.98 21.28
CA HIS A 207 -24.70 -34.41 21.08
C HIS A 207 -23.59 -34.95 20.18
N VAL A 208 -23.08 -36.14 20.50
CA VAL A 208 -22.09 -36.87 19.70
C VAL A 208 -22.69 -38.19 19.25
N LYS A 209 -22.60 -38.50 17.95
CA LYS A 209 -23.06 -39.78 17.39
C LYS A 209 -22.19 -40.17 16.20
N ASP A 210 -21.68 -41.40 16.19
CA ASP A 210 -20.93 -42.00 15.07
C ASP A 210 -19.82 -41.11 14.51
N GLY A 211 -19.01 -40.49 15.39
CA GLY A 211 -17.92 -39.59 15.01
C GLY A 211 -18.37 -38.22 14.48
N SER A 212 -19.66 -37.90 14.58
CA SER A 212 -20.22 -36.59 14.24
C SER A 212 -20.76 -35.87 15.47
N ILE A 213 -20.78 -34.53 15.42
CA ILE A 213 -21.38 -33.69 16.46
C ILE A 213 -22.58 -32.89 15.93
N ALA A 214 -23.50 -32.60 16.83
CA ALA A 214 -24.50 -31.56 16.66
C ALA A 214 -24.64 -30.78 17.98
N ALA A 215 -24.46 -29.46 17.94
CA ALA A 215 -24.67 -28.59 19.10
C ALA A 215 -25.73 -27.53 18.79
N LEU A 216 -26.75 -27.40 19.64
CA LEU A 216 -27.90 -26.53 19.39
C LEU A 216 -28.15 -25.60 20.58
N GLY A 217 -28.43 -24.33 20.27
CA GLY A 217 -28.90 -23.36 21.26
C GLY A 217 -29.70 -22.24 20.62
N THR A 218 -30.40 -21.46 21.45
CA THR A 218 -31.16 -20.28 21.01
C THR A 218 -30.76 -19.06 21.82
N TYR A 219 -30.83 -17.89 21.19
CA TYR A 219 -30.60 -16.60 21.85
C TYR A 219 -31.54 -15.53 21.31
N GLU A 220 -31.77 -14.49 22.11
CA GLU A 220 -32.68 -13.41 21.79
C GLU A 220 -31.89 -12.15 21.42
N VAL A 221 -32.22 -11.53 20.29
CA VAL A 221 -31.72 -10.22 19.90
C VAL A 221 -32.86 -9.21 20.03
N LYS A 222 -32.66 -8.19 20.87
CA LYS A 222 -33.59 -7.07 20.96
C LYS A 222 -33.41 -6.16 19.75
N THR A 223 -34.45 -6.03 18.94
CA THR A 223 -34.43 -5.11 17.80
C THR A 223 -34.71 -3.70 18.31
N ILE A 224 -33.83 -2.75 18.01
CA ILE A 224 -34.15 -1.35 18.22
C ILE A 224 -35.15 -0.98 17.12
N GLY A 225 -36.43 -0.90 17.48
CA GLY A 225 -37.47 -0.44 16.58
C GLY A 225 -37.10 0.92 15.98
N SER A 226 -37.62 1.20 14.78
CA SER A 226 -37.46 2.42 13.96
C SER A 226 -37.84 3.76 14.62
N GLY A 227 -37.90 3.83 15.96
CA GLY A 227 -38.20 5.02 16.74
C GLY A 227 -37.11 6.11 16.73
N LEU A 228 -35.92 5.84 16.20
CA LEU A 228 -34.90 6.88 16.00
C LEU A 228 -35.16 7.76 14.76
N ILE A 229 -36.03 7.34 13.83
CA ILE A 229 -36.44 8.20 12.71
C ILE A 229 -37.43 9.28 13.17
N ASN A 230 -38.23 9.01 14.21
CA ASN A 230 -39.18 9.98 14.77
C ASN A 230 -38.53 11.03 15.71
N ALA A 231 -37.25 10.88 16.06
CA ALA A 231 -36.54 11.82 16.93
C ALA A 231 -35.97 13.05 16.17
N LEU A 232 -36.07 13.09 14.84
CA LEU A 232 -35.48 14.16 14.01
C LEU A 232 -36.47 15.03 13.22
N GLY A 233 -37.79 14.94 13.43
CA GLY A 233 -38.66 15.98 12.89
C GLY A 233 -40.17 15.71 12.87
N PHE A 234 -40.89 16.62 13.53
CA PHE A 234 -42.30 16.99 13.28
C PHE A 234 -43.39 15.95 13.57
N GLY A 235 -43.89 15.96 14.81
CA GLY A 235 -45.22 15.43 15.11
C GLY A 235 -45.50 15.32 16.61
N LYS A 236 -46.39 16.18 17.14
CA LYS A 236 -46.92 16.04 18.49
C LYS A 236 -47.71 14.72 18.62
N ASN A 237 -47.62 14.15 19.83
CA ASN A 237 -48.41 13.04 20.38
C ASN A 237 -47.99 11.62 19.98
N GLN A 238 -47.26 10.94 20.87
CA GLN A 238 -47.75 9.75 21.57
C GLN A 238 -46.68 9.25 22.54
N THR A 239 -46.99 9.26 23.84
CA THR A 239 -46.30 8.48 24.86
C THR A 239 -46.73 7.03 24.74
N ALA A 240 -46.02 6.27 23.92
CA ALA A 240 -46.01 4.82 23.98
C ALA A 240 -44.61 4.37 23.53
N SER A 241 -43.81 3.87 24.47
CA SER A 241 -42.68 3.03 24.11
C SER A 241 -43.25 1.79 23.44
N ALA A 242 -43.15 1.70 22.11
CA ALA A 242 -43.43 0.45 21.41
C ALA A 242 -42.61 -0.67 22.08
N PRO A 243 -43.18 -1.85 22.35
CA PRO A 243 -42.40 -2.97 22.86
C PRO A 243 -41.22 -3.19 21.91
N ALA A 244 -40.02 -3.33 22.45
CA ALA A 244 -38.87 -3.70 21.64
C ALA A 244 -39.17 -5.09 21.09
N ASP A 245 -39.47 -5.19 19.79
CA ASP A 245 -39.62 -6.47 19.13
C ASP A 245 -38.32 -7.23 19.30
N SER A 246 -38.40 -8.41 19.92
CA SER A 246 -37.25 -9.29 20.05
C SER A 246 -37.37 -10.44 19.08
N MET A 247 -36.25 -10.76 18.42
CA MET A 247 -36.16 -11.84 17.47
C MET A 247 -35.34 -12.96 18.08
N GLN A 248 -35.89 -14.17 18.08
CA GLN A 248 -35.18 -15.37 18.50
C GLN A 248 -34.29 -15.86 17.34
N TYR A 249 -33.05 -16.22 17.66
CA TYR A 249 -32.07 -16.81 16.76
C TYR A 249 -31.76 -18.22 17.22
N GLU A 250 -31.47 -19.09 16.25
CA GLU A 250 -31.00 -20.44 16.45
C GLU A 250 -29.54 -20.52 16.02
N LEU A 251 -28.69 -21.07 16.90
CA LEU A 251 -27.29 -21.34 16.66
C LEU A 251 -27.07 -22.85 16.62
N LYS A 252 -26.62 -23.36 15.47
CA LYS A 252 -26.36 -24.79 15.26
C LYS A 252 -24.94 -25.01 14.78
N TYR A 253 -24.22 -25.89 15.46
CA TYR A 253 -22.96 -26.46 14.99
C TYR A 253 -23.22 -27.87 14.50
N HIS A 254 -22.71 -28.22 13.34
CA HIS A 254 -22.62 -29.60 12.88
C HIS A 254 -21.24 -29.87 12.30
N GLY A 255 -20.66 -31.02 12.57
CA GLY A 255 -19.32 -31.33 12.10
C GLY A 255 -18.91 -32.77 12.37
N THR A 256 -17.76 -33.14 11.82
CA THR A 256 -17.14 -34.45 11.99
C THR A 256 -15.91 -34.34 12.87
N ILE A 257 -15.74 -35.32 13.76
CA ILE A 257 -14.58 -35.45 14.63
C ILE A 257 -13.48 -36.25 13.89
N ARG A 258 -12.24 -35.79 14.00
CA ARG A 258 -11.05 -36.57 13.64
C ARG A 258 -9.91 -36.19 14.56
N GLY A 259 -9.35 -37.13 15.31
CA GLY A 259 -8.39 -36.78 16.34
C GLY A 259 -9.08 -36.01 17.46
N ARG A 260 -8.47 -34.91 17.89
CA ARG A 260 -9.10 -33.93 18.78
C ARG A 260 -9.52 -32.64 18.06
N VAL A 261 -9.89 -32.74 16.80
CA VAL A 261 -10.46 -31.61 16.05
C VAL A 261 -11.84 -31.91 15.51
N ILE A 262 -12.60 -30.85 15.27
CA ILE A 262 -13.92 -30.89 14.65
C ILE A 262 -13.90 -29.92 13.47
N THR A 263 -14.38 -30.39 12.32
CA THR A 263 -14.55 -29.57 11.12
C THR A 263 -16.00 -29.63 10.68
N GLY A 264 -16.58 -28.50 10.32
CA GLY A 264 -17.99 -28.47 9.94
C GLY A 264 -18.49 -27.07 9.61
N SER A 265 -19.79 -26.87 9.78
CA SER A 265 -20.44 -25.58 9.53
C SER A 265 -21.32 -25.13 10.70
N ILE A 266 -21.46 -23.82 10.80
CA ILE A 266 -22.29 -23.12 11.78
C ILE A 266 -23.45 -22.47 11.05
N ILE A 267 -24.66 -22.70 11.55
CA ILE A 267 -25.86 -21.99 11.10
C ILE A 267 -26.27 -21.07 12.24
N ASP A 268 -26.34 -19.78 11.94
CA ASP A 268 -26.79 -18.74 12.86
C ASP A 268 -27.83 -17.87 12.16
N ARG A 269 -29.11 -18.11 12.46
CA ARG A 269 -30.22 -17.46 11.77
C ARG A 269 -31.45 -17.31 12.64
N PRO A 270 -32.39 -16.40 12.30
CA PRO A 270 -33.64 -16.27 13.03
C PRO A 270 -34.45 -17.57 13.04
N VAL A 271 -35.05 -17.90 14.19
CA VAL A 271 -35.94 -19.05 14.35
C VAL A 271 -37.11 -18.93 13.37
N GLY A 272 -37.40 -20.01 12.64
CA GLY A 272 -38.47 -20.04 11.62
C GLY A 272 -38.07 -19.50 10.24
N SER A 273 -36.85 -18.97 10.06
CA SER A 273 -36.34 -18.72 8.72
C SER A 273 -35.98 -20.05 8.04
N THR A 274 -36.66 -20.36 6.94
CA THR A 274 -36.22 -21.42 6.02
C THR A 274 -35.33 -20.77 4.98
N ALA A 275 -34.20 -21.40 4.63
CA ALA A 275 -33.41 -20.99 3.48
C ALA A 275 -34.35 -20.93 2.28
N GLY A 276 -34.45 -19.76 1.63
CA GLY A 276 -35.36 -19.56 0.51
C GLY A 276 -35.15 -20.70 -0.50
N ALA A 277 -36.24 -21.37 -0.88
CA ALA A 277 -36.23 -22.38 -1.90
C ALA A 277 -35.68 -21.76 -3.20
N ALA A 278 -34.39 -21.97 -3.45
CA ALA A 278 -33.79 -21.63 -4.73
C ALA A 278 -34.43 -22.56 -5.78
N THR A 279 -35.10 -21.97 -6.75
CA THR A 279 -35.67 -22.61 -7.96
C THR A 279 -34.57 -23.08 -8.93
N SER A 280 -33.56 -23.78 -8.42
CA SER A 280 -32.49 -24.39 -9.20
C SER A 280 -32.29 -25.83 -8.71
N LEU A 281 -32.36 -26.80 -9.63
CA LEU A 281 -32.16 -28.24 -9.39
C LEU A 281 -30.74 -28.63 -8.91
N LEU A 282 -29.94 -27.64 -8.48
CA LEU A 282 -28.63 -27.76 -7.86
C LEU A 282 -28.55 -27.00 -6.51
N ALA A 283 -29.69 -26.78 -5.84
CA ALA A 283 -29.73 -26.12 -4.54
C ALA A 283 -28.87 -26.88 -3.52
N SER A 284 -27.70 -26.30 -3.24
CA SER A 284 -26.74 -26.72 -2.23
C SER A 284 -27.41 -26.82 -0.87
N VAL A 285 -27.10 -27.90 -0.16
CA VAL A 285 -27.32 -28.11 1.28
C VAL A 285 -27.13 -26.81 2.04
N ASP A 286 -28.05 -26.50 2.97
CA ASP A 286 -28.06 -25.38 3.94
C ASP A 286 -26.62 -25.04 4.40
N SER A 287 -25.93 -24.17 3.66
CA SER A 287 -24.46 -24.08 3.75
C SER A 287 -24.08 -23.07 4.83
N GLY A 288 -24.11 -23.52 6.08
CA GLY A 288 -23.61 -22.73 7.21
C GLY A 288 -22.14 -22.31 7.02
N SER A 289 -21.72 -21.27 7.72
CA SER A 289 -20.36 -20.76 7.70
C SER A 289 -19.37 -21.83 8.17
N PRO A 290 -18.28 -22.10 7.43
CA PRO A 290 -17.36 -23.16 7.80
C PRO A 290 -16.57 -22.79 9.06
N PHE A 291 -16.32 -23.78 9.91
CA PHE A 291 -15.47 -23.64 11.09
C PHE A 291 -14.41 -24.75 11.18
N LEU A 292 -13.30 -24.39 11.81
CA LEU A 292 -12.34 -25.31 12.40
C LEU A 292 -12.51 -25.24 13.91
N MET A 293 -12.35 -26.36 14.60
CA MET A 293 -12.39 -26.41 16.05
C MET A 293 -11.36 -27.42 16.55
N TRP A 294 -10.66 -27.08 17.63
CA TRP A 294 -9.81 -28.03 18.35
C TRP A 294 -10.23 -28.14 19.81
N ILE A 295 -10.09 -29.34 20.36
CA ILE A 295 -10.50 -29.69 21.71
C ILE A 295 -9.28 -29.57 22.62
N ALA A 296 -9.41 -28.80 23.70
CA ALA A 296 -8.36 -28.67 24.70
C ALA A 296 -8.06 -30.01 25.40
N ASP A 297 -6.85 -30.15 25.95
CA ASP A 297 -6.43 -31.40 26.57
C ASP A 297 -7.24 -31.79 27.81
N SER A 298 -7.85 -30.81 28.48
CA SER A 298 -8.82 -31.04 29.56
C SER A 298 -10.11 -31.70 29.07
N GLY A 299 -10.51 -31.44 27.83
CA GLY A 299 -11.83 -31.80 27.30
C GLY A 299 -12.97 -30.86 27.72
N ASP A 300 -12.64 -29.73 28.35
CA ASP A 300 -13.62 -28.76 28.88
C ASP A 300 -13.65 -27.43 28.11
N GLU A 301 -12.80 -27.29 27.10
CA GLU A 301 -12.76 -26.12 26.21
C GLU A 301 -12.67 -26.56 24.74
N LEU A 302 -13.46 -25.91 23.89
CA LEU A 302 -13.44 -26.06 22.44
C LEU A 302 -13.08 -24.72 21.82
N HIS A 303 -11.97 -24.65 21.11
CA HIS A 303 -11.53 -23.41 20.47
C HIS A 303 -11.97 -23.40 19.03
N VAL A 304 -12.78 -22.41 18.65
CA VAL A 304 -13.42 -22.30 17.35
C VAL A 304 -12.75 -21.21 16.53
N CYS A 305 -12.52 -21.50 15.25
CA CYS A 305 -12.14 -20.54 14.23
C CYS A 305 -13.18 -20.57 13.10
N GLU A 306 -13.95 -19.50 12.97
CA GLU A 306 -14.86 -19.29 11.85
C GLU A 306 -14.17 -18.53 10.71
N ASN A 307 -14.69 -18.70 9.49
CA ASN A 307 -14.27 -17.90 8.33
C ASN A 307 -12.75 -17.95 8.09
N PHE A 308 -12.13 -19.11 8.37
CA PHE A 308 -10.69 -19.35 8.32
C PHE A 308 -10.05 -19.21 6.93
N GLY A 309 -10.86 -19.12 5.87
CA GLY A 309 -10.43 -18.81 4.50
C GLY A 309 -10.49 -17.33 4.12
N THR A 310 -10.81 -16.44 5.06
CA THR A 310 -10.96 -15.00 4.83
C THR A 310 -9.82 -14.20 5.47
N SER A 311 -9.75 -12.90 5.17
CA SER A 311 -8.77 -11.98 5.77
C SER A 311 -9.03 -11.64 7.24
N ALA A 312 -10.17 -12.06 7.79
CA ALA A 312 -10.60 -11.73 9.16
C ALA A 312 -11.34 -12.92 9.81
N PRO A 313 -10.64 -14.03 10.11
CA PRO A 313 -11.22 -15.14 10.87
C PRO A 313 -11.62 -14.71 12.28
N THR A 314 -12.69 -15.32 12.80
CA THR A 314 -13.17 -15.08 14.16
C THR A 314 -12.72 -16.23 15.06
N LEU A 315 -11.97 -15.92 16.11
CA LEU A 315 -11.53 -16.88 17.13
C LEU A 315 -12.32 -16.70 18.43
N TYR A 316 -12.81 -17.78 19.00
CA TYR A 316 -13.43 -17.81 20.33
C TYR A 316 -13.41 -19.22 20.93
N SER A 317 -13.87 -19.36 22.17
CA SER A 317 -13.97 -20.64 22.85
C SER A 317 -15.40 -20.95 23.28
N LEU A 318 -15.71 -22.25 23.34
CA LEU A 318 -16.84 -22.81 24.05
C LEU A 318 -16.30 -23.48 25.32
N THR A 319 -16.94 -23.26 26.47
CA THR A 319 -16.54 -23.91 27.73
C THR A 319 -17.62 -24.84 28.25
N ARG A 320 -17.25 -25.94 28.88
CA ARG A 320 -18.21 -26.85 29.51
C ARG A 320 -18.94 -26.16 30.68
N GLU A 321 -20.25 -26.41 30.81
CA GLU A 321 -21.07 -25.95 31.95
C GLU A 321 -21.16 -27.00 33.07
#